data_AF-A0A970AJ86-F1
#
_entry.id   AF-A0A970AJ86-F1
#
_cell.length_a   1.000
_cell.length_b   1.000
_cell.length_c   1.000
_cell.angle_alpha   90.00
_cell.angle_beta   90.00
_cell.angle_gamma   90.00
#
_symmetry.space_group_name_H-M   'P 1'
#
loop_
_entity.id
_entity.type
_entity.pdbx_description
1 polymer ?
#
loop_
_entity_poly.entity_id
_entity_poly.type
_entity_poly.pdbx_seq_one_letter_code
_entity_poly.pdbx_strand_id
1 'polypeptide(L)' 'MEALRENFIFLLPLFLINLALIAVALVDLVKREKVPGGSKWLWGAAIVFIQYLGPLAYLVLGRKED' A
#
# COMPACT_ATOMS: atom_id res chain seq x y z
N MET A 1 2.72 -25.05 -18.34
CA MET A 1 3.74 -24.49 -17.41
C MET A 1 4.73 -23.58 -18.12
N GLU A 2 4.99 -23.73 -19.43
CA GLU A 2 5.87 -22.84 -20.22
C GLU A 2 5.30 -21.42 -20.41
N ALA A 3 3.99 -21.28 -20.72
CA ALA A 3 3.35 -19.97 -20.94
C ALA A 3 3.34 -19.02 -19.72
N LEU A 4 3.38 -19.56 -18.48
CA LEU A 4 3.50 -18.77 -17.25
C LEU A 4 4.95 -18.28 -17.03
N ARG A 5 5.94 -19.04 -17.51
CA ARG A 5 7.36 -18.67 -17.45
C ARG A 5 7.71 -17.59 -18.46
N GLU A 6 7.10 -17.63 -19.65
CA GLU A 6 7.39 -16.68 -20.73
C GLU A 6 6.92 -15.24 -20.47
N ASN A 7 5.96 -15.03 -19.55
CA ASN A 7 5.30 -13.73 -19.38
C ASN A 7 5.48 -13.09 -17.99
N PHE A 8 6.37 -13.60 -17.14
CA PHE A 8 6.59 -13.05 -15.80
C PHE A 8 7.00 -11.57 -15.82
N ILE A 9 7.68 -11.14 -16.89
CA ILE A 9 8.12 -9.75 -17.07
C ILE A 9 6.95 -8.75 -17.11
N PHE A 10 5.74 -9.19 -17.49
CA PHE A 10 4.54 -8.34 -17.50
C PHE A 10 3.93 -8.13 -16.11
N LEU A 11 4.25 -8.99 -15.14
CA LEU A 11 3.83 -8.82 -13.74
C LEU A 11 4.77 -7.88 -12.97
N LEU A 12 6.01 -7.72 -13.44
CA LEU A 12 7.02 -6.90 -12.79
C LEU A 12 6.57 -5.44 -12.61
N PRO A 13 5.97 -4.74 -13.61
CA PRO A 13 5.48 -3.39 -13.43
C PRO A 13 4.40 -3.30 -12.34
N LEU A 14 3.47 -4.27 -12.30
CA LEU A 14 2.39 -4.30 -11.33
C LEU A 14 2.95 -4.44 -9.91
N PHE A 15 3.92 -5.35 -9.74
CA PHE A 15 4.61 -5.56 -8.46
C PHE A 15 5.39 -4.31 -8.02
N LEU A 16 6.12 -3.66 -8.93
CA LEU A 16 6.84 -2.41 -8.62
C LEU A 16 5.88 -1.28 -8.22
N ILE A 17 4.74 -1.15 -8.89
CA ILE A 17 3.69 -0.19 -8.53
C ILE A 17 3.16 -0.49 -7.12
N ASN A 18 2.93 -1.76 -6.77
CA ASN A 18 2.48 -2.13 -5.42
C ASN A 18 3.52 -1.77 -4.36
N LEU A 19 4.80 -2.07 -4.60
CA LEU A 19 5.89 -1.72 -3.70
C LEU A 19 6.00 -0.21 -3.51
N ALA A 20 5.88 0.57 -4.59
CA ALA A 20 5.88 2.03 -4.51
C ALA A 20 4.68 2.56 -3.71
N LEU A 21 3.50 1.98 -3.91
CA LEU A 21 2.29 2.31 -3.14
C LEU A 21 2.47 2.04 -1.64
N ILE A 22 3.00 0.88 -1.28
CA ILE A 22 3.30 0.53 0.11
C ILE A 22 4.32 1.49 0.70
N ALA A 23 5.42 1.76 -0.01
CA ALA A 23 6.47 2.66 0.46
C ALA A 23 5.93 4.08 0.72
N VAL A 24 5.19 4.64 -0.25
CA VAL A 24 4.59 5.98 -0.12
C VAL A 24 3.58 6.01 1.04
N ALA A 25 2.71 5.02 1.15
CA ALA A 25 1.71 4.94 2.21
C ALA A 25 2.34 4.83 3.62
N LEU A 26 3.37 3.99 3.77
CA LEU A 26 4.06 3.84 5.06
C LEU A 26 4.85 5.10 5.44
N VAL A 27 5.52 5.75 4.49
CA VAL A 27 6.24 7.01 4.73
C VAL A 27 5.27 8.11 5.16
N ASP A 28 4.11 8.22 4.51
CA ASP A 28 3.06 9.17 4.89
C ASP A 28 2.50 8.86 6.29
N LEU A 29 2.24 7.58 6.60
CA LEU A 29 1.74 7.12 7.89
C LEU A 29 2.66 7.44 9.06
N VAL A 30 3.97 7.27 8.88
CA VAL A 30 4.95 7.60 9.92
C VAL A 30 4.96 9.10 10.19
N LYS A 31 4.86 9.93 9.15
CA LYS A 31 4.93 11.41 9.25
C LYS A 31 3.72 12.07 9.88
N ARG A 32 2.52 11.49 9.75
CA ARG A 32 1.28 12.08 10.29
C ARG A 32 1.25 12.04 11.82
N GLU A 33 0.66 13.01 12.50
CA GLU A 33 0.46 12.90 13.95
C GLU A 33 -0.83 12.14 14.28
N LYS A 34 -1.87 12.38 13.50
CA LYS A 34 -3.20 11.80 13.67
C LYS A 34 -3.62 11.07 12.39
N VAL A 35 -4.38 10.00 12.58
CA VAL A 35 -5.02 9.24 11.51
C VAL A 35 -6.46 8.94 11.92
N PRO A 36 -7.38 8.76 10.97
CA PRO A 36 -8.75 8.34 11.26
C PRO A 36 -8.76 7.07 12.11
N GLY A 37 -9.56 7.09 13.19
CA GLY A 37 -9.61 6.02 14.18
C GLY A 37 -8.47 6.02 15.21
N GLY A 38 -7.54 6.98 15.15
CA GLY A 38 -6.49 7.21 16.16
C GLY A 38 -5.36 6.18 16.19
N SER A 39 -5.50 5.05 15.50
CA SER A 39 -4.57 3.93 15.57
C SER A 39 -3.74 3.79 14.29
N LYS A 40 -2.50 4.28 14.32
CA LYS A 40 -1.56 4.13 13.21
C LYS A 40 -1.20 2.67 12.90
N TRP A 41 -1.14 1.82 13.93
CA TRP A 41 -0.73 0.42 13.72
C TRP A 41 -1.75 -0.36 12.89
N LEU A 42 -3.04 -0.06 13.04
CA LEU A 42 -4.11 -0.66 12.22
C LEU A 42 -3.94 -0.30 10.75
N TRP A 43 -3.64 0.97 10.46
CA TRP A 43 -3.35 1.41 9.10
C TRP A 43 -2.08 0.77 8.54
N GLY A 44 -1.02 0.65 9.35
CA GLY A 44 0.22 -0.04 8.95
C GLY A 44 -0.04 -1.51 8.57
N ALA A 45 -0.81 -2.23 9.38
CA ALA A 45 -1.22 -3.60 9.09
C ALA A 45 -2.05 -3.67 7.80
N ALA A 46 -3.03 -2.78 7.62
CA ALA A 46 -3.83 -2.74 6.40
C ALA A 46 -2.95 -2.55 5.16
N ILE A 47 -2.03 -1.59 5.18
CA ILE A 47 -1.10 -1.27 4.07
C ILE A 47 -0.26 -2.49 3.67
N VAL A 48 0.22 -3.28 4.63
CA VAL A 48 1.12 -4.40 4.35
C VAL A 48 0.37 -5.69 3.98
N PHE A 49 -0.76 -5.97 4.64
CA PHE A 49 -1.42 -7.28 4.52
C PHE A 49 -2.56 -7.33 3.51
N ILE A 50 -3.10 -6.20 3.06
CA ILE A 50 -4.29 -6.13 2.17
C ILE A 50 -3.90 -5.75 0.72
N GLN A 51 -2.68 -6.10 0.29
CA GLN A 51 -2.14 -5.87 -1.06
C GLN A 51 -2.37 -4.43 -1.58
N TYR A 52 -3.10 -4.24 -2.69
CA TYR A 52 -3.37 -2.92 -3.25
C TYR A 52 -4.43 -2.16 -2.46
N LEU A 53 -5.39 -2.87 -1.85
CA LEU A 53 -6.50 -2.24 -1.15
C LEU A 53 -6.04 -1.52 0.11
N GLY A 54 -5.08 -2.07 0.85
CA GLY A 54 -4.53 -1.45 2.06
C GLY A 54 -3.92 -0.05 1.83
N PRO A 55 -2.87 0.07 1.00
CA PRO A 55 -2.23 1.34 0.68
C PRO A 55 -3.18 2.31 -0.02
N LEU A 56 -4.05 1.84 -0.94
CA LEU A 56 -5.03 2.72 -1.58
C LEU A 56 -6.06 3.25 -0.58
N ALA A 57 -6.62 2.39 0.28
CA ALA A 57 -7.57 2.80 1.30
C ALA A 57 -6.93 3.79 2.27
N TYR A 58 -5.67 3.56 2.67
CA TYR A 58 -4.93 4.51 3.50
C TYR A 58 -4.73 5.86 2.80
N LEU A 59 -4.25 5.88 1.55
CA LEU A 59 -3.98 7.13 0.83
C LEU A 59 -5.25 7.94 0.55
N VAL A 60 -6.40 7.29 0.38
CA VAL A 60 -7.69 7.95 0.09
C VAL A 60 -8.45 8.32 1.37
N LEU A 61 -8.45 7.45 2.38
CA LEU A 61 -9.27 7.60 3.58
C LEU A 61 -8.44 7.95 4.81
N GLY A 62 -7.29 7.31 4.99
CA GLY A 62 -6.37 7.50 6.12
C GLY A 62 -5.55 8.78 6.06
N ARG A 63 -5.39 9.37 4.86
CA ARG A 63 -4.67 10.64 4.61
C ARG A 63 -5.54 11.89 4.86
N LYS A 64 -6.75 11.74 5.38
CA LYS A 64 -7.55 12.91 5.76
C LYS A 64 -6.88 13.59 6.94
N GLU A 65 -6.28 14.74 6.67
CA GLU A 65 -6.14 15.82 7.65
C GLU A 65 -7.56 16.36 7.87
N ASP A 66 -7.98 16.43 9.12
CA ASP A 66 -9.07 17.34 9.47
C ASP A 66 -8.66 18.78 9.12
#